data_AF-A0A945BDB4-F1
#
_entry.id   AF-A0A945BDB4-F1
#
_cell.length_a   1.000
_cell.length_b   1.000
_cell.length_c   1.000
_cell.angle_alpha   90.00
_cell.angle_beta   90.00
_cell.angle_gamma   90.00
#
_symmetry.space_group_name_H-M   'P 1'
#
loop_
_entity.id
_entity.type
_entity.pdbx_description
1 polymer ?
#
loop_
_entity_poly.entity_id
_entity_poly.type
_entity_poly.pdbx_seq_one_letter_code
_entity_poly.pdbx_strand_id
1 'polypeptide(L)' 'ERNIYINESKTLIWFDELLDTWMGVCRGSGVIGFDNAEFKIEHYVLSLTIPNDDIQAVIDAKSKNDRIALEQLRSALIQ' A
#
# COMPACT_ATOMS: atom_id res chain seq x y z
N GLU A 1 -6.90 3.62 2.37
CA GLU A 1 -6.78 3.12 3.75
C GLU A 1 -5.30 3.08 4.10
N ARG A 2 -4.93 3.47 5.32
CA ARG A 2 -3.55 3.44 5.79
C ARG A 2 -3.52 3.11 7.27
N ASN A 3 -2.78 2.07 7.61
CA ASN A 3 -2.55 1.62 8.97
C ASN A 3 -1.10 1.92 9.34
N ILE A 4 -0.87 2.46 10.54
CA ILE A 4 0.44 2.84 11.02
C ILE A 4 0.62 2.27 12.42
N TYR A 5 1.73 1.58 12.63
CA TYR A 5 2.11 0.96 13.89
C TYR A 5 3.46 1.52 14.30
N ILE A 6 3.60 1.95 15.55
CA ILE A 6 4.83 2.56 16.06
C ILE A 6 5.26 1.75 17.28
N ASN A 7 6.56 1.40 17.37
CA ASN A 7 7.09 0.75 18.56
C ASN A 7 7.10 1.70 19.77
N GLU A 8 7.22 1.16 20.99
CA GLU A 8 7.22 1.96 22.23
C GLU A 8 8.33 3.03 22.24
N SER A 9 9.49 2.70 21.67
CA SER A 9 10.64 3.61 21.58
C SER A 9 10.50 4.70 20.52
N LYS A 10 9.46 4.64 19.66
CA LYS A 10 9.21 5.57 18.54
C LYS A 10 10.35 5.65 17.52
N THR A 11 11.14 4.58 17.41
CA THR A 11 12.27 4.47 16.47
C THR A 11 11.95 3.62 15.25
N LEU A 12 10.83 2.88 15.29
CA LEU A 12 10.43 1.97 14.21
C LEU A 12 8.94 2.13 13.94
N ILE A 13 8.61 2.33 12.67
CA ILE A 13 7.25 2.51 12.18
C ILE A 13 6.99 1.44 11.12
N TRP A 14 5.96 0.62 11.32
CA TRP A 14 5.42 -0.25 10.28
C TRP A 14 4.18 0.41 9.70
N PHE A 15 3.98 0.23 8.41
CA PHE A 15 2.75 0.65 7.77
C PHE A 15 2.31 -0.35 6.73
N ASP A 16 1.00 -0.38 6.52
CA ASP A 16 0.39 -0.93 5.32
C ASP A 16 -0.66 0.06 4.80
N GLU A 17 -0.80 0.12 3.49
CA GLU A 17 -1.68 1.05 2.82
C GLU A 17 -2.28 0.43 1.57
N LEU A 18 -3.48 0.87 1.25
CA LEU A 18 -4.10 0.65 -0.05
C LEU A 18 -3.93 1.89 -0.92
N LEU A 19 -3.35 1.69 -2.09
CA LEU A 19 -3.03 2.73 -3.08
C LEU A 19 -3.88 2.53 -4.34
N ASP A 20 -4.34 3.64 -4.89
CA ASP A 20 -4.93 3.72 -6.23
C ASP A 20 -3.78 3.96 -7.23
N THR A 21 -3.46 2.94 -8.03
CA THR A 21 -2.33 2.97 -8.98
C THR A 21 -2.82 2.72 -10.40
N TRP A 22 -1.93 2.88 -11.38
CA TRP A 22 -2.25 2.53 -12.78
C TRP A 22 -2.55 1.04 -12.98
N MET A 23 -2.08 0.16 -12.07
CA MET A 23 -2.37 -1.28 -12.04
C MET A 23 -3.64 -1.60 -11.24
N GLY A 24 -4.43 -0.59 -10.92
CA GLY A 24 -5.56 -0.67 -10.00
C GLY A 24 -5.13 -0.65 -8.53
N VAL A 25 -5.94 -1.26 -7.66
CA VAL A 25 -5.70 -1.24 -6.21
C VAL A 25 -4.49 -2.09 -5.85
N CYS A 26 -3.46 -1.46 -5.29
CA CYS A 26 -2.27 -2.17 -4.80
C CYS A 26 -2.13 -1.98 -3.29
N ARG A 27 -1.52 -2.96 -2.62
CA ARG A 27 -1.15 -2.86 -1.20
C ARG A 27 0.33 -2.53 -1.07
N GLY A 28 0.62 -1.35 -0.55
CA GLY A 28 1.94 -0.95 -0.10
C GLY A 28 2.13 -1.40 1.35
N SER A 29 3.33 -1.86 1.69
CA SER A 29 3.72 -2.12 3.07
C SER A 29 5.19 -1.78 3.25
N GLY A 30 5.56 -1.33 4.45
CA GLY A 30 6.94 -0.94 4.68
C GLY A 30 7.29 -0.74 6.14
N VAL A 31 8.58 -0.50 6.34
CA VAL A 31 9.20 -0.22 7.62
C VAL A 31 10.02 1.06 7.49
N ILE A 32 9.82 1.99 8.41
CA ILE A 32 10.59 3.22 8.53
C ILE A 32 11.35 3.18 9.85
N GLY A 33 12.67 3.32 9.77
CA GLY A 33 13.56 3.46 10.91
C GLY A 33 13.87 4.93 11.18
N PHE A 34 14.07 5.27 12.45
CA PHE A 34 14.63 6.55 12.87
C PHE A 34 16.10 6.37 13.24
N ASP A 35 16.99 6.95 12.43
CA ASP A 35 18.44 6.85 12.58
C ASP A 35 19.09 8.21 12.26
N ASN A 36 20.13 8.58 13.01
CA ASN A 36 20.88 9.83 12.82
C ASN A 36 20.00 11.09 12.70
N ALA A 37 18.94 11.16 13.52
CA ALA A 37 17.94 12.23 13.53
C ALA A 37 17.08 12.34 12.24
N GLU A 38 17.02 11.29 11.42
CA GLU A 38 16.23 11.22 10.20
C GLU A 38 15.36 9.95 10.15
N PHE A 39 14.24 10.04 9.46
CA PHE A 39 13.42 8.88 9.12
C PHE A 39 13.85 8.32 7.77
N LYS A 40 14.17 7.02 7.72
CA LYS A 40 14.60 6.31 6.51
C LYS A 40 13.70 5.11 6.27
N ILE A 41 13.40 4.83 5.00
CA ILE A 41 12.70 3.61 4.62
C ILE A 41 13.71 2.46 4.70
N GLU A 42 13.50 1.56 5.65
CA GLU A 42 14.29 0.33 5.81
C GLU A 42 13.80 -0.76 4.84
N HIS A 43 12.49 -0.78 4.59
CA HIS A 43 11.87 -1.74 3.67
C HIS A 43 10.59 -1.17 3.06
N TYR A 44 10.37 -1.44 1.78
CA TYR A 44 9.13 -1.11 1.09
C TYR A 44 8.80 -2.17 0.06
N VAL A 45 7.56 -2.66 0.08
CA VAL A 45 7.02 -3.57 -0.93
C VAL A 45 5.67 -3.04 -1.39
N LEU A 46 5.54 -2.91 -2.70
CA LEU A 46 4.26 -2.79 -3.38
C LEU A 46 3.90 -4.17 -3.94
N SER A 47 2.89 -4.81 -3.38
CA SER A 47 2.58 -6.20 -3.69
C SER A 47 1.78 -6.34 -4.99
N LEU A 48 2.42 -6.84 -6.04
CA LEU A 48 1.81 -7.52 -7.19
C LEU A 48 2.88 -8.36 -7.93
N THR A 49 3.21 -9.54 -7.41
CA THR A 49 4.27 -10.38 -7.98
C THR A 49 3.77 -11.16 -9.20
N ILE A 50 4.06 -10.66 -10.40
CA ILE A 50 3.78 -11.29 -11.69
C ILE A 50 4.87 -10.88 -12.69
N PRO A 51 5.05 -11.60 -13.81
CA PRO A 51 5.79 -11.08 -14.96
C PRO A 51 5.17 -9.76 -15.45
N ASN A 52 6.02 -8.79 -15.79
CA ASN A 52 5.54 -7.47 -16.26
C ASN A 52 4.67 -7.60 -17.51
N ASP A 53 4.97 -8.56 -18.39
CA ASP A 53 4.21 -8.79 -19.63
C ASP A 53 2.76 -9.23 -19.38
N ASP A 54 2.48 -9.80 -18.20
CA ASP A 54 1.16 -10.30 -17.81
C ASP A 54 0.30 -9.24 -17.10
N ILE A 55 0.82 -8.02 -16.88
CA ILE A 55 0.15 -7.01 -16.05
C ILE A 55 -1.22 -6.61 -16.59
N GLN A 56 -1.36 -6.51 -17.91
CA GLN A 56 -2.65 -6.10 -18.50
C GLN A 56 -3.74 -7.14 -18.24
N ALA A 57 -3.42 -8.43 -18.36
CA ALA A 57 -4.36 -9.51 -18.08
C ALA A 57 -4.78 -9.51 -16.59
N VAL A 58 -3.85 -9.19 -15.69
CA VAL A 58 -4.12 -9.10 -14.25
C VAL A 58 -4.99 -7.87 -13.93
N ILE A 59 -4.72 -6.72 -14.54
CA ILE A 59 -5.57 -5.52 -14.43
C ILE A 59 -7.00 -5.84 -14.87
N ASP A 60 -7.15 -6.48 -16.02
CA ASP A 60 -8.47 -6.81 -16.57
C ASP A 60 -9.22 -7.77 -15.64
N ALA A 61 -8.54 -8.80 -15.12
CA ALA A 61 -9.10 -9.79 -14.22
C ALA A 61 -9.56 -9.18 -12.87
N LYS A 62 -8.87 -8.16 -12.35
CA LYS A 62 -9.21 -7.53 -11.06
C LYS A 62 -10.11 -6.30 -11.17
N SER A 63 -10.29 -5.74 -12.37
CA SER A 63 -11.01 -4.48 -12.63
C SER A 63 -12.34 -4.30 -11.88
N LYS A 64 -13.21 -5.33 -11.87
CA LYS A 64 -14.50 -5.29 -11.16
C LYS A 64 -14.32 -5.19 -9.64
N ASN A 65 -13.42 -5.99 -9.07
CA ASN A 65 -13.17 -6.03 -7.64
C ASN A 65 -12.50 -4.75 -7.16
N ASP A 66 -11.55 -4.24 -7.96
CA ASP A 66 -10.87 -2.98 -7.70
C ASP A 66 -11.83 -1.80 -7.66
N ARG A 67 -12.80 -1.74 -8.59
CA ARG A 67 -13.83 -0.70 -8.56
C ARG A 67 -14.61 -0.71 -7.25
N ILE A 68 -15.04 -1.88 -6.79
CA ILE A 68 -15.78 -2.04 -5.53
C ILE A 68 -14.91 -1.61 -4.34
N ALA A 69 -13.65 -2.04 -4.31
CA ALA A 69 -12.71 -1.67 -3.25
C ALA A 69 -12.44 -0.15 -3.22
N LEU A 70 -12.29 0.49 -4.38
CA LEU A 70 -12.09 1.94 -4.49
C LEU A 70 -13.32 2.73 -4.03
N GLU A 71 -14.54 2.27 -4.34
CA GLU A 71 -15.77 2.88 -3.86
C GLU A 71 -15.84 2.84 -2.32
N GLN A 72 -15.55 1.67 -1.72
CA GLN A 72 -15.53 1.50 -0.26
C GLN A 72 -14.47 2.39 0.41
N LEU A 73 -13.27 2.45 -0.17
CA LEU A 73 -12.18 3.30 0.29
C LEU A 73 -12.55 4.78 0.29
N ARG A 74 -13.21 5.25 -0.77
CA ARG A 74 -13.65 6.65 -0.89
C ARG A 74 -14.79 6.97 0.05
N SER A 75 -15.74 6.05 0.26
CA SER A 75 -16.84 6.24 1.22
C SER A 75 -16.33 6.32 2.66
N ALA A 76 -15.30 5.56 3.03
CA ALA A 76 -14.69 5.62 4.36
C ALA A 76 -13.95 6.95 4.65
N LEU A 77 -13.63 7.76 3.64
CA LEU A 77 -12.97 9.06 3.78
C LEU A 77 -13.96 10.23 3.94
N ILE A 78 -15.27 9.99 3.79
CA ILE A 78 -16.33 11.01 3.85
C ILE A 78 -17.06 10.98 5.21
N GLN A 79 -16.68 10.07 6.12
CA GLN A 79 -17.10 10.07 7.53
C GLN A 79 -16.04 10.70 8.42
#